data_AF-A0AAD5Z362-F1
#
_entry.id   AF-A0AAD5Z362-F1
#
_cell.length_a   1.000
_cell.length_b   1.000
_cell.length_c   1.000
_cell.angle_alpha   90.00
_cell.angle_beta   90.00
_cell.angle_gamma   90.00
#
_symmetry.space_group_name_H-M   'P 1'
#
loop_
_entity.id
_entity.type
_entity.pdbx_description
1 polymer ?
#
loop_
_entity_poly.entity_id
_entity_poly.type
_entity_poly.pdbx_seq_one_letter_code
_entity_poly.pdbx_strand_id
1 'polypeptide(L)'
;MSCPYSEIEENQNVVEQIVELCSFKILKDFDVNKYGKHLTRVDIDFRNAHFFRKGEAGDWKNHMTQEMAERLDNITKEKFKGSGLEI
;
A
#
# COMPACT_ATOMS: atom_id res chain seq x y z
N MET A 1 -8.65 0.36 -16.59
CA MET A 1 -9.22 1.63 -16.10
C MET A 1 -9.11 2.66 -17.22
N SER A 2 -10.17 2.81 -18.02
CA SER A 2 -10.15 3.71 -19.20
C SER A 2 -11.25 4.76 -19.07
N CYS A 3 -11.29 5.44 -17.92
CA CYS A 3 -12.20 6.54 -17.66
C CYS A 3 -11.34 7.70 -17.12
N PRO A 4 -10.85 8.59 -17.98
CA PRO A 4 -10.14 9.78 -17.52
C PRO A 4 -11.10 10.69 -16.76
N TYR A 5 -10.58 11.45 -15.81
CA TYR A 5 -11.35 12.51 -15.17
C TYR A 5 -11.70 13.58 -16.21
N SER A 6 -12.90 14.15 -16.09
CA SER A 6 -13.30 15.32 -16.85
C SER A 6 -12.68 16.58 -16.25
N GLU A 7 -12.53 17.63 -17.06
CA GLU A 7 -12.08 18.95 -16.58
C GLU A 7 -12.99 19.49 -15.46
N ILE A 8 -14.28 19.13 -15.47
CA ILE A 8 -15.22 19.54 -14.41
C ILE A 8 -14.86 18.85 -13.09
N GLU A 9 -14.59 17.54 -13.12
CA GLU A 9 -14.20 16.79 -11.92
C GLU A 9 -12.86 17.27 -11.37
N GLU A 10 -11.89 17.58 -12.24
CA GLU A 10 -10.61 18.17 -11.86
C GLU A 10 -10.82 19.55 -11.22
N ASN A 11 -11.60 20.44 -11.85
CA ASN A 11 -11.91 21.76 -11.31
C ASN A 11 -12.71 21.71 -10.00
N GLN A 12 -13.43 20.62 -9.75
CA GLN A 12 -14.19 20.38 -8.51
C GLN A 12 -13.37 19.66 -7.43
N ASN A 13 -12.06 19.47 -7.65
CA ASN A 13 -11.15 18.75 -6.76
C ASN A 13 -11.63 17.32 -6.43
N VAL A 14 -12.30 16.65 -7.36
CA VAL A 14 -12.79 15.28 -7.15
C VAL A 14 -11.61 14.32 -6.98
N VAL A 15 -10.52 14.56 -7.70
CA VAL A 15 -9.30 13.73 -7.63
C VAL A 15 -8.71 13.77 -6.22
N GLU A 16 -8.56 14.95 -5.64
CA GLU A 16 -8.02 15.17 -4.29
C GLU A 16 -8.93 14.53 -3.24
N GLN A 17 -10.25 14.65 -3.38
CA GLN A 17 -11.21 14.02 -2.48
C GLN A 17 -11.11 12.49 -2.54
N ILE A 18 -10.92 11.91 -3.72
CA ILE A 18 -10.71 10.46 -3.86
C ILE A 18 -9.38 10.05 -3.22
N VAL A 19 -8.30 10.79 -3.46
CA VAL A 19 -6.99 10.53 -2.86
C VAL A 19 -7.06 10.62 -1.34
N GLU A 20 -7.74 11.61 -0.80
CA GLU A 20 -7.96 11.78 0.64
C GLU A 20 -8.77 10.60 1.21
N LEU A 21 -9.92 10.29 0.61
CA LEU A 21 -10.78 9.18 1.02
C LEU A 21 -10.05 7.83 1.00
N CYS A 22 -9.22 7.60 -0.01
CA CYS A 22 -8.41 6.40 -0.17
C CYS A 22 -7.06 6.46 0.58
N SER A 23 -6.78 7.54 1.30
CA SER A 23 -5.51 7.68 2.02
C SER A 23 -5.38 6.63 3.11
N PHE A 24 -4.15 6.19 3.37
CA PHE A 24 -3.88 5.22 4.43
C PHE A 24 -4.43 5.67 5.79
N LYS A 25 -4.31 6.96 6.10
CA LYS A 25 -4.81 7.55 7.34
C LYS A 25 -6.32 7.38 7.48
N ILE A 26 -7.09 7.82 6.48
CA ILE A 26 -8.56 7.74 6.53
C ILE A 26 -9.02 6.29 6.51
N LEU A 27 -8.48 5.46 5.62
CA LEU A 27 -8.88 4.06 5.52
C LEU A 27 -8.58 3.28 6.81
N LYS A 28 -7.40 3.48 7.41
CA LYS A 28 -7.04 2.84 8.69
C LYS A 28 -7.98 3.25 9.82
N ASP A 29 -8.55 4.45 9.75
CA ASP A 29 -9.37 5.01 10.81
C ASP A 29 -10.86 4.64 10.76
N PHE A 30 -11.35 4.07 9.65
CA PHE A 30 -12.73 3.59 9.55
C PHE A 30 -13.03 2.46 10.55
N ASP A 31 -14.22 2.50 11.16
CA ASP A 31 -14.65 1.50 12.16
C ASP A 31 -14.63 0.07 11.63
N VAL A 32 -15.04 -0.13 10.37
CA VAL A 32 -14.96 -1.43 9.68
C VAL A 32 -13.52 -1.94 9.60
N ASN A 33 -12.53 -1.06 9.52
CA ASN A 33 -11.12 -1.45 9.43
C ASN A 33 -10.48 -1.59 10.81
N LYS A 34 -10.94 -0.86 11.83
CA LYS A 34 -10.46 -0.99 13.21
C LYS A 34 -11.03 -2.22 13.93
N TYR A 35 -12.32 -2.45 13.76
CA TYR A 35 -13.09 -3.40 14.58
C TYR A 35 -13.71 -4.53 13.77
N GLY A 36 -13.81 -4.36 12.45
CA GLY A 36 -14.31 -5.41 11.57
C GLY A 36 -13.35 -6.59 11.47
N LYS A 37 -13.94 -7.72 11.08
CA LYS A 37 -13.23 -8.96 10.81
C LYS A 37 -13.71 -9.54 9.48
N HIS A 38 -12.80 -10.16 8.76
CA HIS A 38 -13.13 -10.89 7.54
C HIS A 38 -13.14 -12.38 7.87
N LEU A 39 -14.25 -13.05 7.55
CA LEU A 39 -14.32 -14.52 7.60
C LEU A 39 -13.62 -15.05 6.34
N THR A 40 -12.41 -15.55 6.47
CA THR A 40 -11.77 -16.27 5.38
C THR A 40 -12.47 -17.62 5.16
N ARG A 41 -12.32 -18.22 3.96
CA ARG A 41 -12.89 -19.54 3.62
C ARG A 41 -12.44 -20.67 4.55
N VAL A 42 -11.35 -20.45 5.26
CA VAL A 42 -10.84 -21.25 6.36
C VAL A 42 -11.13 -20.41 7.60
N ASP A 43 -11.81 -20.91 8.62
CA ASP A 43 -12.28 -20.15 9.81
C ASP A 43 -11.15 -19.51 10.65
N ILE A 44 -10.39 -18.62 10.05
CA ILE A 44 -9.33 -17.84 10.66
C ILE A 44 -9.93 -16.47 10.92
N ASP A 45 -10.04 -16.12 12.20
CA ASP A 45 -10.49 -14.80 12.61
C ASP A 45 -9.39 -13.77 12.27
N PHE A 46 -9.51 -13.16 11.10
CA PHE A 46 -8.57 -12.14 10.64
C PHE A 46 -9.21 -10.75 10.76
N ARG A 47 -8.73 -9.98 11.75
CA ARG A 47 -9.18 -8.61 11.96
C ARG A 47 -8.71 -7.72 10.80
N ASN A 48 -9.59 -6.84 10.33
CA ASN A 48 -9.27 -5.91 9.25
C ASN A 48 -8.11 -4.98 9.60
N ALA A 49 -7.90 -4.70 10.89
CA ALA A 49 -6.82 -3.84 11.37
C ALA A 49 -5.42 -4.33 10.96
N HIS A 50 -5.25 -5.63 10.71
CA HIS A 50 -3.97 -6.20 10.28
C HIS A 50 -3.57 -5.78 8.86
N PHE A 51 -4.52 -5.40 7.99
CA PHE A 51 -4.20 -4.86 6.67
C PHE A 51 -3.58 -3.45 6.75
N PHE A 52 -3.78 -2.71 7.86
CA PHE A 52 -3.35 -1.32 8.03
C PHE A 52 -2.26 -1.15 9.09
N ARG A 53 -1.05 -1.68 8.82
CA ARG A 53 0.08 -1.68 9.76
C ARG A 53 0.69 -0.28 10.01
N LYS A 54 1.70 0.13 9.21
CA LYS A 54 2.36 1.45 9.32
C LYS A 54 2.06 2.37 8.14
N GLY A 55 2.05 1.84 6.91
CA GLY A 55 1.84 2.65 5.70
C GLY A 55 3.02 3.56 5.35
N GLU A 56 4.24 3.14 5.70
CA GLU A 56 5.45 3.96 5.61
C GLU A 56 6.52 3.29 4.73
N ALA A 57 7.21 4.08 3.92
CA ALA A 57 8.39 3.64 3.17
C ALA A 57 9.62 3.59 4.09
N GLY A 58 10.48 2.58 3.89
CA GLY A 58 11.75 2.45 4.63
C GLY A 58 11.68 1.69 5.96
N ASP A 59 10.49 1.22 6.37
CA ASP A 59 10.32 0.46 7.62
C ASP A 59 11.06 -0.89 7.64
N TRP A 60 11.52 -1.38 6.48
CA TRP A 60 12.38 -2.56 6.39
C TRP A 60 13.65 -2.45 7.26
N LYS A 61 14.15 -1.22 7.49
CA LYS A 61 15.33 -0.95 8.33
C LYS A 61 15.15 -1.39 9.79
N ASN A 62 13.90 -1.51 10.25
CA ASN A 62 13.59 -2.00 11.61
C ASN A 62 13.57 -3.53 11.70
N HIS A 63 13.67 -4.24 10.56
CA HIS A 63 13.45 -5.68 10.47
C HIS A 63 14.59 -6.44 9.78
N MET A 64 15.46 -5.75 9.03
CA MET A 64 16.57 -6.35 8.30
C MET A 64 17.91 -5.79 8.78
N THR A 65 18.93 -6.64 8.79
CA THR A 65 20.31 -6.18 8.87
C THR A 65 20.74 -5.55 7.54
N GLN A 66 21.83 -4.79 7.57
CA GLN A 66 22.40 -4.21 6.35
C GLN A 66 22.75 -5.28 5.31
N GLU A 67 23.35 -6.41 5.74
CA GLU A 67 23.68 -7.53 4.85
C GLU A 67 22.46 -8.12 4.15
N MET A 68 21.34 -8.28 4.87
CA MET A 68 20.08 -8.78 4.28
C MET A 68 19.54 -7.83 3.21
N ALA A 69 19.63 -6.52 3.46
CA ALA A 69 19.18 -5.51 2.51
C ALA A 69 20.08 -5.47 1.27
N GLU A 70 21.40 -5.45 1.45
CA GLU A 70 22.36 -5.48 0.33
C GLU A 70 22.18 -6.73 -0.54
N ARG A 71 21.93 -7.88 0.08
CA ARG A 71 21.62 -9.12 -0.65
C ARG A 71 20.34 -8.96 -1.48
N LEU A 72 19.29 -8.36 -0.95
CA LEU A 72 18.03 -8.14 -1.67
C LEU A 72 18.19 -7.14 -2.81
N ASP A 73 18.96 -6.08 -2.61
CA ASP A 73 19.27 -5.08 -3.64
C ASP A 73 20.01 -5.71 -4.82
N ASN A 74 21.00 -6.57 -4.55
CA ASN A 74 21.74 -7.28 -5.59
C ASN A 74 20.83 -8.22 -6.40
N ILE A 75 19.98 -9.01 -5.74
CA ILE A 75 18.99 -9.87 -6.43
C ILE A 75 18.06 -9.03 -7.30
N THR A 76 17.59 -7.90 -6.80
CA THR A 76 16.66 -7.02 -7.53
C THR A 76 17.32 -6.43 -8.79
N LYS A 77 18.55 -5.91 -8.66
CA LYS A 77 19.34 -5.42 -9.81
C LYS A 77 19.55 -6.48 -10.88
N GLU A 78 19.90 -7.71 -10.47
CA GLU A 78 20.08 -8.81 -11.41
C GLU A 78 18.79 -9.17 -12.15
N LYS A 79 17.65 -9.22 -11.44
CA LYS A 79 16.36 -9.59 -12.03
C LYS A 79 15.73 -8.49 -12.87
N PHE A 80 16.03 -7.22 -12.57
CA PHE A 80 15.49 -6.08 -13.33
C PHE A 80 16.38 -5.69 -14.52
N LYS A 81 17.54 -6.32 -14.69
CA LYS A 81 18.42 -6.06 -15.84
C LYS A 81 17.67 -6.24 -17.16
N GLY A 82 17.58 -5.16 -17.94
CA GLY A 82 16.92 -5.15 -19.25
C GLY A 82 15.39 -5.01 -19.21
N SER A 83 14.77 -4.87 -18.03
CA SER A 83 13.32 -4.61 -17.93
C SER A 83 12.95 -3.13 -17.99
N GLY A 84 13.93 -2.22 -17.84
CA GLY A 84 13.70 -0.78 -17.70
C GLY A 84 13.32 -0.34 -16.28
N LEU A 85 13.37 -1.25 -15.30
CA LEU A 85 13.18 -0.97 -13.88
C LEU A 85 14.53 -0.87 -13.17
N GLU A 86 14.62 0.03 -12.18
CA GLU A 86 15.82 0.26 -11.37
C GLU A 86 15.48 0.26 -9.88
N ILE A 87 16.51 0.07 -9.04
CA ILE A 87 16.45 0.20 -7.57
C ILE A 87 17.40 1.30 -7.11
#